data_AF-A0A419UZN4-F1
#
_entry.id   AF-A0A419UZN4-F1
#
_cell.length_a   1.000
_cell.length_b   1.000
_cell.length_c   1.000
_cell.angle_alpha   90.00
_cell.angle_beta   90.00
_cell.angle_gamma   90.00
#
_symmetry.space_group_name_H-M   'P 1'
#
loop_
_entity.id
_entity.type
_entity.pdbx_description
1 polymer ?
#
loop_
_entity_poly.entity_id
_entity_poly.type
_entity_poly.pdbx_seq_one_letter_code
_entity_poly.pdbx_strand_id
1 'polypeptide(L)'
;MVRLRGGVYYTNIMNRHIKLVYLTNNKCSLYVNGHFLGYCAFDVAKQKIKEMEDRLNNVTLMYTGDNIFQSGKDATMVYVRI
;
A
#
# COMPACT_ATOMS: atom_id res chain seq x y z
N MET A 1 3.46 4.83 -2.52
CA MET A 1 4.54 4.18 -1.73
C MET A 1 5.49 5.20 -1.11
N VAL A 2 5.98 4.95 0.12
CA VAL A 2 6.94 5.81 0.85
C VAL A 2 8.28 5.07 1.05
N ARG A 3 9.40 5.79 0.90
CA ARG A 3 10.76 5.27 1.18
C ARG A 3 11.18 5.66 2.61
N LEU A 4 11.58 4.67 3.39
CA LEU A 4 12.14 4.82 4.74
C LEU A 4 13.67 4.70 4.70
N ARG A 5 14.33 5.04 5.83
CA ARG A 5 15.78 4.81 5.98
C ARG A 5 16.11 3.31 5.87
N GLY A 6 17.34 3.02 5.42
CA GLY A 6 17.82 1.64 5.31
C GLY A 6 17.29 0.85 4.10
N GLY A 7 16.84 1.53 3.05
CA GLY A 7 16.38 0.86 1.82
C GLY A 7 15.02 0.17 1.96
N VAL A 8 14.26 0.50 3.00
CA VAL A 8 12.92 -0.03 3.21
C VAL A 8 11.90 0.83 2.46
N TYR A 9 10.99 0.19 1.75
CA TYR A 9 9.87 0.83 1.08
C TYR A 9 8.58 0.26 1.64
N TYR A 10 7.62 1.13 1.89
CA TYR A 10 6.39 0.78 2.57
C TYR A 10 5.19 1.37 1.84
N THR A 11 4.11 0.61 1.76
CA THR A 11 2.81 1.12 1.33
C THR A 11 1.67 0.32 1.94
N ASN A 12 0.46 0.88 1.90
CA ASN A 12 -0.79 0.22 2.24
C ASN A 12 -1.67 0.18 0.99
N ILE A 13 -2.08 -1.02 0.58
CA ILE A 13 -2.94 -1.26 -0.58
C ILE A 13 -4.11 -2.12 -0.11
N MET A 14 -5.34 -1.62 -0.19
CA MET A 14 -6.56 -2.36 0.20
C MET A 14 -6.46 -3.05 1.57
N ASN A 15 -6.03 -2.32 2.60
CA ASN A 15 -5.83 -2.84 3.95
C ASN A 15 -4.75 -3.94 4.07
N ARG A 16 -3.84 -4.03 3.08
CA ARG A 16 -2.66 -4.87 3.13
C ARG A 16 -1.41 -4.01 3.24
N HIS A 17 -0.63 -4.27 4.28
CA HIS A 17 0.65 -3.59 4.50
C HIS A 17 1.74 -4.29 3.68
N ILE A 18 2.28 -3.59 2.69
CA ILE A 18 3.34 -4.11 1.82
C ILE A 18 4.65 -3.43 2.22
N LYS A 19 5.66 -4.24 2.56
CA LYS A 19 7.01 -3.79 2.86
C LYS A 19 7.99 -4.47 1.90
N LEU A 20 8.77 -3.67 1.19
CA LEU A 20 9.93 -4.13 0.43
C LEU A 20 11.20 -3.71 1.17
N VAL A 21 12.15 -4.63 1.33
CA VAL A 21 13.48 -4.32 1.84
C VAL A 21 14.47 -4.47 0.69
N TYR A 22 15.04 -3.36 0.24
CA TYR A 22 16.05 -3.37 -0.81
C TYR A 22 17.32 -4.06 -0.29
N LEU A 23 17.82 -5.02 -1.07
CA LEU A 23 19.07 -5.72 -0.79
C LEU A 23 20.17 -5.13 -1.67
N THR A 24 20.51 -5.79 -2.77
CA THR A 24 21.47 -5.36 -3.80
C THR A 24 21.07 -5.96 -5.15
N ASN A 25 21.66 -5.49 -6.26
CA ASN A 25 21.47 -6.05 -7.61
C ASN A 25 20.00 -6.25 -8.00
N ASN A 26 19.18 -5.22 -7.77
CA ASN A 26 17.74 -5.26 -8.06
C ASN A 26 16.99 -6.39 -7.33
N LYS A 27 17.48 -6.87 -6.18
CA LYS A 27 16.77 -7.84 -5.33
C LYS A 27 16.16 -7.15 -4.12
N CYS A 28 15.00 -7.63 -3.70
CA CYS A 28 14.37 -7.20 -2.47
C CYS A 28 13.66 -8.37 -1.76
N SER A 29 13.48 -8.23 -0.46
CA SER A 29 12.62 -9.09 0.34
C SER A 29 11.22 -8.48 0.40
N LEU A 30 10.21 -9.25 0.00
CA LEU A 30 8.81 -8.85 0.04
C LEU A 30 8.16 -9.35 1.33
N TYR A 31 7.47 -8.44 2.01
CA TYR A 31 6.62 -8.75 3.15
C TYR A 31 5.22 -8.20 2.91
N VAL A 32 4.22 -9.00 3.27
CA VAL A 32 2.81 -8.60 3.25
C VAL A 32 2.21 -8.89 4.61
N ASN A 33 1.57 -7.88 5.21
CA ASN A 33 1.02 -7.93 6.57
C ASN A 33 2.03 -8.41 7.61
N GLY A 34 3.30 -8.00 7.44
CA GLY A 34 4.40 -8.41 8.33
C GLY A 34 5.00 -9.79 8.02
N HIS A 35 4.35 -10.62 7.19
CA HIS A 35 4.85 -11.94 6.82
C HIS A 35 5.79 -11.88 5.62
N PHE A 36 6.94 -12.55 5.72
CA PHE A 36 7.87 -12.71 4.61
C PHE A 36 7.27 -13.63 3.54
N LEU A 37 7.19 -13.15 2.29
CA LEU A 37 6.67 -13.94 1.17
C LEU A 37 7.77 -14.47 0.25
N GLY A 38 8.96 -13.86 0.26
CA GLY A 38 10.07 -14.32 -0.57
C GLY A 38 10.93 -13.18 -1.11
N TYR A 39 11.87 -13.57 -1.96
CA TYR A 39 12.75 -12.66 -2.69
C TYR A 39 12.19 -12.38 -4.08
N CYS A 40 12.26 -11.13 -4.52
CA CYS A 40 11.82 -10.74 -5.86
C CYS A 40 12.64 -9.57 -6.40
N ALA A 41 12.50 -9.31 -7.70
CA ALA A 41 13.14 -8.17 -8.33
C ALA A 41 12.50 -6.86 -7.83
N PHE A 42 13.33 -5.94 -7.32
CA PHE A 42 12.88 -4.72 -6.67
C PHE A 42 12.10 -3.81 -7.62
N ASP A 43 12.63 -3.58 -8.82
CA ASP A 43 11.99 -2.71 -9.81
C ASP A 43 10.65 -3.29 -10.27
N VAL A 44 10.58 -4.60 -10.49
CA VAL A 44 9.34 -5.29 -10.88
C VAL A 44 8.29 -5.20 -9.77
N ALA A 45 8.69 -5.44 -8.52
CA ALA A 45 7.80 -5.35 -7.38
C ALA A 45 7.28 -3.92 -7.19
N LYS A 46 8.18 -2.93 -7.29
CA LYS A 46 7.85 -1.50 -7.19
C LYS A 46 6.89 -1.07 -8.29
N GLN A 47 7.12 -1.49 -9.53
CA GLN A 47 6.24 -1.16 -10.65
C GLN A 47 4.85 -1.76 -10.48
N LYS A 48 4.74 -3.05 -10.16
CA LYS A 48 3.44 -3.71 -9.90
C LYS A 48 2.67 -3.04 -8.76
N ILE A 49 3.37 -2.66 -7.70
CA ILE A 49 2.77 -1.93 -6.58
C ILE A 49 2.23 -0.57 -7.04
N LYS A 50 3.02 0.19 -7.81
CA LYS A 50 2.58 1.46 -8.36
C LYS A 50 1.34 1.30 -9.25
N GLU A 51 1.31 0.30 -10.12
CA GLU A 51 0.14 0.00 -10.97
C GLU A 51 -1.11 -0.32 -10.14
N MET A 52 -0.96 -1.02 -9.00
CA MET A 52 -2.06 -1.26 -8.06
C MET A 52 -2.51 0.03 -7.36
N GLU A 53 -1.57 0.87 -6.92
CA GLU A 53 -1.87 2.18 -6.32
C GLU A 53 -2.62 3.09 -7.31
N ASP A 54 -2.16 3.15 -8.56
CA ASP A 54 -2.77 3.97 -9.61
C ASP A 54 -4.18 3.47 -9.96
N ARG A 55 -4.39 2.14 -10.03
CA ARG A 55 -5.73 1.57 -10.20
C ARG A 55 -6.66 1.96 -9.06
N LEU A 56 -6.22 1.89 -7.81
CA LEU A 56 -7.04 2.26 -6.65
C LEU A 56 -7.34 3.76 -6.59
N ASN A 57 -6.39 4.61 -6.95
CA ASN A 57 -6.59 6.06 -7.02
C ASN A 57 -7.61 6.47 -8.08
N ASN A 58 -7.80 5.65 -9.12
CA ASN A 58 -8.78 5.86 -10.18
C ASN A 58 -10.13 5.19 -9.88
N VAL A 59 -10.22 4.32 -8.88
CA VAL A 59 -11.50 3.84 -8.36
C VAL A 59 -12.05 4.94 -7.47
N THR A 60 -12.96 5.76 -8.01
CA THR A 60 -13.81 6.64 -7.22
C THR A 60 -14.54 5.78 -6.20
N LEU A 61 -14.08 5.82 -4.94
CA LEU A 61 -14.83 5.27 -3.81
C LEU A 61 -16.11 6.11 -3.66
N MET A 62 -17.18 5.71 -4.35
CA MET A 62 -18.51 6.26 -4.11
C MET A 62 -18.94 5.78 -2.73
N TYR A 63 -18.75 6.64 -1.73
CA TYR A 63 -19.28 6.43 -0.40
C TYR A 63 -20.81 6.63 -0.46
N THR A 64 -21.57 5.54 -0.36
CA THR A 64 -23.04 5.53 -0.32
C THR A 64 -23.59 5.48 1.11
N GLY A 65 -22.82 5.97 2.09
CA GLY A 65 -23.24 6.03 3.49
C GLY A 65 -23.86 7.38 3.84
N ASP A 66 -24.92 7.39 4.64
CA ASP A 66 -25.69 8.59 4.97
C ASP A 66 -24.96 9.59 5.88
N ASN A 67 -23.82 9.24 6.50
CA ASN A 67 -23.07 10.15 7.38
C ASN A 67 -21.63 9.69 7.67
N ILE A 68 -20.65 10.44 7.14
CA ILE A 68 -19.20 10.21 7.35
C ILE A 68 -18.82 10.26 8.85
N PHE A 69 -19.54 11.05 9.65
CA PHE A 69 -19.32 11.18 11.09
C PHE A 69 -19.71 9.94 11.90
N GLN A 70 -20.66 9.14 11.42
CA GLN A 70 -21.06 7.89 12.08
C GLN A 70 -19.99 6.81 11.88
N SER A 71 -19.47 6.67 10.65
CA SER A 71 -18.43 5.69 10.31
C SER A 71 -17.08 5.97 10.99
N GLY A 72 -16.83 7.22 11.39
CA GLY A 72 -15.67 7.59 12.22
C GLY A 72 -15.70 6.99 13.62
N LYS A 73 -16.89 6.68 14.19
CA LYS A 73 -16.99 5.97 15.48
C LYS A 73 -16.62 4.49 15.38
N ASP A 74 -16.80 3.89 14.21
CA ASP A 74 -16.52 2.46 13.96
C ASP A 74 -15.09 2.22 13.44
N ALA A 75 -14.17 3.18 13.63
CA ALA A 75 -12.77 3.11 13.20
C ALA A 75 -12.57 2.81 11.69
N THR A 76 -13.57 3.11 10.85
CA THR A 76 -13.46 2.92 9.41
C THR A 76 -12.74 4.14 8.81
N MET A 77 -11.54 3.92 8.26
CA MET A 77 -10.73 4.99 7.66
C MET A 77 -11.34 5.43 6.32
N VAL A 78 -12.00 6.60 6.32
CA VAL A 78 -12.60 7.21 5.13
C VAL A 78 -11.60 8.19 4.50
N TYR A 79 -11.27 8.00 3.23
CA TYR A 79 -10.45 8.93 2.45
C TYR A 79 -11.32 10.04 1.88
N VAL A 80 -11.12 11.28 2.33
CA VAL A 80 -11.74 12.49 1.77
C VAL A 80 -10.67 13.27 1.00
N ARG A 81 -10.91 13.53 -0.29
CA ARG A 81 -10.11 14.47 -1.09
C ARG A 81 -10.83 15.82 -1.11
N ILE A 82 -10.11 16.89 -0.75
CA ILE A 82 -10.50 18.30 -0.90
C ILE A 82 -9.83 18.85 -2.15
#